data_AF-A0A7Y3JDF9-F1
#
_entry.id   AF-A0A7Y3JDF9-F1
#
_cell.length_a   1.000
_cell.length_b   1.000
_cell.length_c   1.000
_cell.angle_alpha   90.00
_cell.angle_beta   90.00
_cell.angle_gamma   90.00
#
_symmetry.space_group_name_H-M   'P 1'
#
loop_
_entity.id
_entity.type
_entity.pdbx_description
1 polymer ?
#
loop_
_entity_poly.entity_id
_entity_poly.type
_entity_poly.pdbx_seq_one_letter_code
_entity_poly.pdbx_strand_id
1 'polypeptide(L)'
;GGQGLYALDITNPANFSQGGASALVVKEINLSNLTCANNANCKNDLGYSYGTPIIRRMHNGDWAVIFGNGYNSSTGTAAMFIATVKNGASGTNPSGQTGAIYELDTGAGPSSDPTGQHRANGINYVASADLDGDHVIDYLYAGDLFGNLWRFDVSGCNPPGVTTTGCAASGGWTVSKFGGTAAKALFSAKNASSTVQPITTQVQVLSVPSRVGQPRITVMFGTGKNIETADQLPNNSPTGVQSIYGVWDWDMNGWNAQSQAQYASLSGTQSMDRSVMQQQTVQGAYDTTGQAFGGTGTGYRTLTTNPVCWKNSSSCPSNNNQLGFYLDLPSSGESIIYNPTLAFGTFIVNSTIPSPNSQGLSCYAPAPPGGWTMAINPLNGGALPNSFFADSIGNFVTIGGQIVSGTYLNAVGSPSLVTYQGKPYMINQDNSGNPNVQQVNPAPNGTGQRLTWTELR
;
A
#
# COMPACT_ATOMS: atom_id res chain seq x y z
N GLY A 1 0.42 8.15 22.09
CA GLY A 1 -0.39 6.90 22.19
C GLY A 1 0.45 5.81 22.81
N GLY A 2 -0.03 4.56 22.82
CA GLY A 2 0.69 3.39 23.32
C GLY A 2 0.84 2.30 22.24
N GLN A 3 1.57 1.24 22.57
CA GLN A 3 1.73 0.05 21.73
C GLN A 3 0.58 -0.93 22.02
N GLY A 4 -0.48 -0.82 21.24
CA GLY A 4 -1.68 -1.63 21.46
C GLY A 4 -2.83 -1.33 20.52
N LEU A 5 -3.80 -2.25 20.50
CA LEU A 5 -5.03 -2.20 19.72
C LEU A 5 -6.20 -2.59 20.62
N TYR A 6 -7.40 -2.15 20.28
CA TYR A 6 -8.62 -2.60 20.92
C TYR A 6 -9.70 -2.86 19.86
N ALA A 7 -10.62 -3.75 20.19
CA ALA A 7 -11.78 -4.08 19.37
C ALA A 7 -13.06 -3.78 20.14
N LEU A 8 -13.99 -3.09 19.49
CA LEU A 8 -15.32 -2.78 20.02
C LEU A 8 -16.39 -3.51 19.22
N ASP A 9 -17.40 -4.04 19.91
CA ASP A 9 -18.64 -4.50 19.27
C ASP A 9 -19.57 -3.31 19.09
N ILE A 10 -19.68 -2.85 17.85
CA ILE A 10 -20.54 -1.73 17.44
C ILE A 10 -21.78 -2.20 16.66
N THR A 11 -22.15 -3.48 16.77
CA THR A 11 -23.27 -4.08 16.02
C THR A 11 -24.60 -3.36 16.31
N ASN A 12 -24.81 -2.92 17.55
CA ASN A 12 -25.97 -2.12 17.93
C ASN A 12 -25.53 -0.73 18.42
N PRO A 13 -25.67 0.32 17.58
CA PRO A 13 -25.33 1.68 17.95
C PRO A 13 -26.06 2.20 19.20
N ALA A 14 -27.25 1.67 19.51
CA ALA A 14 -27.99 2.06 20.72
C ALA A 14 -27.27 1.68 22.02
N ASN A 15 -26.36 0.70 21.97
CA ASN A 15 -25.54 0.31 23.12
C ASN A 15 -24.32 1.23 23.33
N PHE A 16 -24.04 2.14 22.39
CA PHE A 16 -22.93 3.08 22.46
C PHE A 16 -23.22 4.23 23.43
N SER A 17 -23.23 3.91 24.73
CA SER A 17 -23.42 4.85 25.83
C SER A 17 -22.26 4.77 26.82
N GLN A 18 -21.97 5.88 27.51
CA GLN A 18 -20.90 5.92 28.52
C GLN A 18 -21.09 4.85 29.61
N GLY A 19 -22.33 4.59 30.02
CA GLY A 19 -22.65 3.57 31.03
C GLY A 19 -22.47 2.12 30.55
N GLY A 20 -22.44 1.89 29.23
CA GLY A 20 -22.24 0.57 28.62
C GLY A 20 -20.85 0.33 28.06
N ALA A 21 -19.92 1.28 28.20
CA ALA A 21 -18.63 1.25 27.50
C ALA A 21 -17.82 -0.04 27.76
N SER A 22 -17.82 -0.57 28.98
CA SER A 22 -17.11 -1.82 29.32
C SER A 22 -17.70 -3.06 28.64
N ALA A 23 -19.00 -3.03 28.31
CA ALA A 23 -19.68 -4.13 27.61
C ALA A 23 -19.42 -4.11 26.09
N LEU A 24 -18.91 -3.00 25.55
CA LEU A 24 -18.56 -2.87 24.13
C LEU A 24 -17.16 -3.40 23.83
N VAL A 25 -16.27 -3.45 24.83
CA VAL A 25 -14.89 -3.89 24.64
C VAL A 25 -14.85 -5.40 24.44
N VAL A 26 -14.57 -5.84 23.22
CA VAL A 26 -14.39 -7.25 22.87
C VAL A 26 -13.03 -7.75 23.34
N LYS A 27 -11.99 -6.94 23.09
CA LYS A 27 -10.61 -7.27 23.43
C LYS A 27 -9.73 -6.03 23.42
N GLU A 28 -8.76 -6.00 24.30
CA GLU A 28 -7.61 -5.11 24.24
C GLU A 28 -6.34 -5.96 24.06
N ILE A 29 -5.45 -5.54 23.16
CA ILE A 29 -4.14 -6.14 22.89
C ILE A 29 -3.09 -5.08 23.19
N ASN A 30 -2.19 -5.36 24.11
CA ASN A 30 -1.07 -4.49 24.45
C ASN A 30 0.11 -5.32 24.97
N LEU A 31 1.23 -4.67 25.29
CA LEU A 31 2.46 -5.34 25.76
C LEU A 31 2.25 -6.24 27.00
N SER A 32 1.25 -5.96 27.84
CA SER A 32 1.02 -6.72 29.07
C SER A 32 0.29 -8.04 28.85
N ASN A 33 -0.49 -8.16 27.77
CA ASN A 33 -1.39 -9.29 27.54
C ASN A 33 -1.23 -9.99 26.18
N LEU A 34 -0.44 -9.42 25.26
CA LEU A 34 -0.19 -10.04 23.96
C LEU A 34 0.63 -11.32 24.14
N THR A 35 0.05 -12.42 23.67
CA THR A 35 0.69 -13.73 23.56
C THR A 35 0.34 -14.32 22.20
N CYS A 36 1.34 -14.88 21.51
CA CYS A 36 1.14 -15.52 20.22
C CYS A 36 1.32 -17.03 20.36
N ALA A 37 0.49 -17.79 19.66
CA ALA A 37 0.51 -19.25 19.71
C ALA A 37 1.84 -19.82 19.18
N ASN A 38 2.49 -19.12 18.25
CA ASN A 38 3.74 -19.55 17.61
C ASN A 38 5.00 -18.82 18.13
N ASN A 39 4.86 -17.80 18.99
CA ASN A 39 5.98 -17.08 19.60
C ASN A 39 5.57 -16.48 20.96
N ALA A 40 6.12 -17.03 22.05
CA ALA A 40 5.83 -16.56 23.40
C ALA A 40 6.35 -15.13 23.68
N ASN A 41 7.31 -14.65 22.88
CA ASN A 41 7.92 -13.34 23.03
C ASN A 41 7.38 -12.29 22.04
N CYS A 42 6.37 -12.61 21.24
CA CYS A 42 5.87 -11.75 20.17
C CYS A 42 5.38 -10.36 20.63
N LYS A 43 5.12 -10.18 21.93
CA LYS A 43 4.84 -8.87 22.52
C LYS A 43 5.98 -7.88 22.35
N ASN A 44 7.22 -8.36 22.26
CA ASN A 44 8.40 -7.52 22.06
C ASN A 44 8.47 -6.98 20.63
N ASP A 45 7.77 -7.63 19.70
CA ASP A 45 7.66 -7.23 18.31
C ASP A 45 6.51 -6.24 18.09
N LEU A 46 5.62 -6.03 19.07
CA LEU A 46 4.56 -5.01 19.00
C LEU A 46 5.12 -3.60 19.22
N GLY A 47 4.93 -2.73 18.24
CA GLY A 47 5.31 -1.33 18.22
C GLY A 47 4.12 -0.36 18.27
N TYR A 48 4.38 0.90 17.94
CA TYR A 48 3.35 1.92 17.77
C TYR A 48 2.59 1.67 16.47
N SER A 49 1.31 1.32 16.57
CA SER A 49 0.44 1.03 15.44
C SER A 49 -0.17 2.32 14.89
N TYR A 50 0.14 2.65 13.62
CA TYR A 50 -0.53 3.73 12.88
C TYR A 50 -1.32 3.21 11.68
N GLY A 51 -1.04 1.98 11.25
CA GLY A 51 -1.80 1.34 10.19
C GLY A 51 -3.20 0.94 10.65
N THR A 52 -4.13 0.93 9.70
CA THR A 52 -5.49 0.45 9.93
C THR A 52 -5.52 -1.07 9.86
N PRO A 53 -5.91 -1.78 10.92
CA PRO A 53 -6.14 -3.23 10.86
C PRO A 53 -7.19 -3.57 9.81
N ILE A 54 -7.02 -4.70 9.14
CA ILE A 54 -8.03 -5.24 8.22
C ILE A 54 -8.72 -6.44 8.85
N ILE A 55 -9.99 -6.63 8.53
CA ILE A 55 -10.78 -7.79 8.97
C ILE A 55 -11.14 -8.61 7.73
N ARG A 56 -10.74 -9.88 7.72
CA ARG A 56 -10.84 -10.76 6.54
C ARG A 56 -11.17 -12.20 6.92
N ARG A 57 -11.80 -12.91 5.99
CA ARG A 57 -12.09 -14.34 6.08
C ARG A 57 -10.84 -15.13 5.66
N MET A 58 -10.48 -16.15 6.44
CA MET A 58 -9.32 -17.01 6.21
C MET A 58 -9.74 -18.39 5.69
N HIS A 59 -8.83 -19.11 5.03
CA HIS A 59 -9.05 -20.47 4.49
C HIS A 59 -9.40 -21.53 5.55
N ASN A 60 -9.15 -21.24 6.83
CA ASN A 60 -9.56 -22.11 7.94
C ASN A 60 -11.03 -21.91 8.36
N GLY A 61 -11.76 -21.00 7.72
CA GLY A 61 -13.15 -20.68 8.05
C GLY A 61 -13.32 -19.68 9.19
N ASP A 62 -12.24 -19.12 9.73
CA ASP A 62 -12.32 -18.06 10.74
C ASP A 62 -12.29 -16.67 10.11
N TRP A 63 -12.83 -15.69 10.82
CA TRP A 63 -12.48 -14.29 10.58
C TRP A 63 -11.17 -13.98 11.30
N ALA A 64 -10.39 -13.04 10.79
CA ALA A 64 -9.19 -12.57 11.46
C ALA A 64 -9.06 -11.05 11.39
N VAL A 65 -8.57 -10.46 12.48
CA VAL A 65 -8.05 -9.10 12.52
C VAL A 65 -6.56 -9.18 12.21
N ILE A 66 -6.14 -8.48 11.16
CA ILE A 66 -4.78 -8.55 10.62
C ILE A 66 -4.18 -7.15 10.66
N PHE A 67 -2.98 -7.02 11.22
CA PHE A 67 -2.34 -5.72 11.40
C PHE A 67 -0.81 -5.85 11.38
N GLY A 68 -0.14 -4.80 10.91
CA GLY A 68 1.30 -4.69 11.03
C GLY A 68 1.73 -4.48 12.47
N ASN A 69 2.94 -4.89 12.81
CA ASN A 69 3.46 -4.77 14.17
C ASN A 69 3.66 -3.32 14.63
N GLY A 70 3.72 -2.36 13.71
CA GLY A 70 3.98 -0.95 14.01
C GLY A 70 5.46 -0.65 14.16
N TYR A 71 5.78 0.59 14.53
CA TYR A 71 7.17 1.07 14.60
C TYR A 71 7.73 1.09 16.02
N ASN A 72 9.05 1.03 16.13
CA ASN A 72 9.76 1.14 17.40
C ASN A 72 9.32 0.08 18.42
N SER A 73 9.13 -1.16 17.94
CA SER A 73 9.01 -2.35 18.79
C SER A 73 10.35 -2.63 19.50
N SER A 74 10.32 -3.41 20.57
CA SER A 74 11.53 -3.69 21.37
C SER A 74 12.59 -4.50 20.61
N THR A 75 12.18 -5.39 19.71
CA THR A 75 13.09 -6.17 18.84
C THR A 75 13.47 -5.40 17.58
N GLY A 76 12.61 -4.49 17.14
CA GLY A 76 12.78 -3.69 15.92
C GLY A 76 12.64 -4.47 14.61
N THR A 77 12.11 -5.69 14.63
CA THR A 77 11.83 -6.47 13.41
C THR A 77 10.55 -5.99 12.73
N ALA A 78 10.46 -6.18 11.42
CA ALA A 78 9.21 -6.03 10.67
C ALA A 78 8.41 -7.33 10.74
N ALA A 79 7.21 -7.26 11.29
CA ALA A 79 6.32 -8.40 11.44
C ALA A 79 4.85 -8.00 11.22
N MET A 80 3.98 -8.98 11.06
CA MET A 80 2.54 -8.77 11.12
C MET A 80 1.88 -9.79 12.05
N PHE A 81 0.74 -9.39 12.60
CA PHE A 81 -0.08 -10.22 13.47
C PHE A 81 -1.38 -10.61 12.78
N ILE A 82 -1.81 -11.86 13.01
CA ILE A 82 -3.11 -12.39 12.60
C ILE A 82 -3.82 -12.86 13.87
N ALA A 83 -4.83 -12.10 14.31
CA ALA A 83 -5.68 -12.44 15.44
C ALA A 83 -6.97 -13.09 14.93
N THR A 84 -7.05 -14.41 15.01
CA THR A 84 -8.26 -15.16 14.63
C THR A 84 -9.42 -14.88 15.58
N VAL A 85 -10.63 -14.91 15.03
CA VAL A 85 -11.90 -14.75 15.72
C VAL A 85 -12.78 -15.93 15.31
N LYS A 86 -12.91 -16.89 16.22
CA LYS A 86 -13.81 -18.03 16.10
C LYS A 86 -15.13 -17.71 16.78
N ASN A 87 -16.22 -18.01 16.09
CA ASN A 87 -17.52 -18.14 16.75
C ASN A 87 -17.48 -19.43 17.56
N GLY A 88 -17.32 -19.31 18.88
CA GLY A 88 -17.42 -20.42 19.82
C GLY A 88 -18.82 -20.51 20.43
N ALA A 89 -19.12 -21.64 21.06
CA ALA A 89 -20.20 -21.71 22.04
C ALA A 89 -19.87 -20.73 23.18
N SER A 90 -20.85 -19.91 23.57
CA SER A 90 -20.82 -18.95 24.68
C SER A 90 -19.92 -19.41 25.83
N GLY A 91 -18.75 -18.78 26.05
CA GLY A 91 -17.80 -19.31 27.03
C GLY A 91 -16.66 -18.44 27.53
N THR A 92 -16.15 -17.44 26.79
CA THR A 92 -14.97 -16.67 27.27
C THR A 92 -15.01 -15.15 27.05
N ASN A 93 -16.02 -14.63 26.37
CA ASN A 93 -16.42 -13.22 26.43
C ASN A 93 -17.96 -13.16 26.40
N PRO A 94 -18.62 -12.03 26.71
CA PRO A 94 -20.08 -11.90 26.67
C PRO A 94 -20.70 -12.32 25.31
N SER A 95 -19.89 -12.40 24.26
CA SER A 95 -20.23 -12.74 22.88
C SER A 95 -19.88 -14.20 22.46
N GLY A 96 -19.29 -15.02 23.34
CA GLY A 96 -18.91 -16.41 23.04
C GLY A 96 -17.73 -16.65 22.08
N GLN A 97 -16.93 -15.63 21.76
CA GLN A 97 -15.86 -15.74 20.78
C GLN A 97 -14.55 -16.26 21.40
N THR A 98 -13.84 -17.14 20.67
CA THR A 98 -12.51 -17.66 21.03
C THR A 98 -11.52 -17.36 19.89
N GLY A 99 -10.21 -17.29 20.15
CA GLY A 99 -9.26 -16.98 19.10
C GLY A 99 -7.81 -16.98 19.57
N ALA A 100 -6.89 -17.24 18.64
CA ALA A 100 -5.45 -17.18 18.85
C ALA A 100 -4.83 -16.05 18.01
N ILE A 101 -3.73 -15.50 18.51
CA ILE A 101 -2.91 -14.54 17.78
C ILE A 101 -1.69 -15.28 17.25
N TYR A 102 -1.35 -15.03 16.00
CA TYR A 102 -0.16 -15.54 15.34
C TYR A 102 0.68 -14.38 14.84
N GLU A 103 1.99 -14.58 14.83
CA GLU A 103 2.96 -13.64 14.29
C GLU A 103 3.61 -14.23 13.04
N LEU A 104 3.75 -13.41 11.99
CA LEU A 104 4.62 -13.70 10.85
C LEU A 104 5.74 -12.67 10.82
N ASP A 105 6.91 -13.06 11.34
CA ASP A 105 8.14 -12.26 11.34
C ASP A 105 8.87 -12.42 10.01
N THR A 106 9.24 -11.29 9.39
CA THR A 106 10.02 -11.25 8.16
C THR A 106 11.51 -11.55 8.37
N GLY A 107 11.98 -11.42 9.61
CA GLY A 107 13.39 -11.46 9.99
C GLY A 107 14.16 -10.17 9.67
N ALA A 108 13.52 -9.17 9.05
CA ALA A 108 14.15 -7.90 8.72
C ALA A 108 14.03 -6.92 9.89
N GLY A 109 15.13 -6.75 10.62
CA GLY A 109 15.25 -5.83 11.76
C GLY A 109 16.63 -5.18 11.84
N PRO A 110 17.07 -4.70 13.02
CA PRO A 110 18.29 -3.89 13.18
C PRO A 110 19.56 -4.49 12.56
N SER A 111 19.72 -5.82 12.62
CA SER A 111 20.87 -6.54 12.03
C SER A 111 20.94 -6.48 10.50
N SER A 112 19.81 -6.18 9.85
CA SER A 112 19.66 -6.08 8.40
C SER A 112 19.42 -4.65 7.93
N ASP A 113 19.60 -3.65 8.80
CA ASP A 113 19.42 -2.24 8.46
C ASP A 113 20.30 -1.85 7.26
N PRO A 114 19.70 -1.43 6.13
CA PRO A 114 20.43 -1.08 4.93
C PRO A 114 21.39 0.10 5.10
N THR A 115 21.24 0.93 6.14
CA THR A 115 22.19 2.02 6.44
C THR A 115 23.30 1.61 7.40
N GLY A 116 23.25 0.39 7.96
CA GLY A 116 24.18 -0.09 8.98
C GLY A 116 24.01 0.59 10.35
N GLN A 117 22.96 1.40 10.54
CA GLN A 117 22.74 2.19 11.75
C GLN A 117 21.96 1.43 12.83
N HIS A 118 21.64 0.15 12.61
CA HIS A 118 20.91 -0.71 13.55
C HIS A 118 19.56 -0.11 13.97
N ARG A 119 18.87 0.56 13.04
CA ARG A 119 17.57 1.17 13.29
C ARG A 119 16.49 0.10 13.43
N ALA A 120 15.42 0.42 14.15
CA ALA A 120 14.23 -0.41 14.17
C ALA A 120 13.49 -0.34 12.82
N ASN A 121 13.00 -1.48 12.37
CA ASN A 121 12.08 -1.63 11.25
C ASN A 121 10.64 -1.75 11.78
N GLY A 122 9.68 -1.96 10.88
CA GLY A 122 8.30 -2.23 11.25
C GLY A 122 7.35 -2.15 10.06
N ILE A 123 6.23 -2.85 10.16
CA ILE A 123 5.14 -2.82 9.18
C ILE A 123 3.95 -2.08 9.80
N ASN A 124 3.39 -1.12 9.08
CA ASN A 124 2.18 -0.43 9.53
C ASN A 124 0.92 -0.98 8.84
N TYR A 125 0.90 -0.90 7.52
CA TYR A 125 -0.27 -1.26 6.72
C TYR A 125 -0.09 -2.63 6.09
N VAL A 126 -1.15 -3.42 6.13
CA VAL A 126 -1.27 -4.69 5.43
C VAL A 126 -2.40 -4.58 4.41
N ALA A 127 -2.15 -5.02 3.19
CA ALA A 127 -3.14 -5.14 2.12
C ALA A 127 -3.46 -6.62 1.90
N SER A 128 -4.72 -6.93 1.59
CA SER A 128 -5.17 -8.29 1.27
C SER A 128 -5.42 -8.45 -0.22
N ALA A 129 -5.21 -9.67 -0.70
CA ALA A 129 -5.54 -10.12 -2.04
C ALA A 129 -6.37 -11.40 -1.94
N ASP A 130 -7.54 -11.36 -2.58
CA ASP A 130 -8.41 -12.49 -2.89
C ASP A 130 -8.32 -12.65 -4.42
N LEU A 131 -7.74 -13.76 -4.85
CA LEU A 131 -7.29 -13.97 -6.22
C LEU A 131 -8.31 -14.72 -7.07
N ASP A 132 -9.32 -15.36 -6.48
CA ASP A 132 -10.41 -16.01 -7.22
C ASP A 132 -11.80 -15.44 -6.93
N GLY A 133 -11.90 -14.45 -6.05
CA GLY A 133 -13.12 -13.72 -5.75
C GLY A 133 -14.08 -14.48 -4.85
N ASP A 134 -13.61 -15.46 -4.09
CA ASP A 134 -14.42 -16.27 -3.18
C ASP A 134 -14.65 -15.60 -1.80
N HIS A 135 -14.12 -14.38 -1.62
CA HIS A 135 -14.14 -13.58 -0.39
C HIS A 135 -13.29 -14.13 0.76
N VAL A 136 -12.39 -15.08 0.47
CA VAL A 136 -11.35 -15.57 1.37
C VAL A 136 -10.01 -15.00 0.91
N ILE A 137 -9.16 -14.60 1.85
CA ILE A 137 -7.86 -14.02 1.48
C ILE A 137 -6.81 -15.10 1.21
N ASP A 138 -6.02 -14.90 0.15
CA ASP A 138 -4.97 -15.83 -0.27
C ASP A 138 -3.57 -15.30 0.05
N TYR A 139 -3.39 -14.00 -0.18
CA TYR A 139 -2.11 -13.33 0.05
C TYR A 139 -2.31 -12.01 0.79
N LEU A 140 -1.32 -11.68 1.60
CA LEU A 140 -1.20 -10.39 2.24
C LEU A 140 0.08 -9.71 1.79
N TYR A 141 0.06 -8.39 1.63
CA TYR A 141 1.21 -7.60 1.19
C TYR A 141 1.44 -6.42 2.13
N ALA A 142 2.70 -6.10 2.36
CA ALA A 142 3.06 -4.99 3.24
C ALA A 142 4.40 -4.37 2.87
N GLY A 143 4.50 -3.06 3.05
CA GLY A 143 5.76 -2.34 3.03
C GLY A 143 6.34 -2.18 4.44
N ASP A 144 7.67 -2.01 4.54
CA ASP A 144 8.35 -1.69 5.80
C ASP A 144 9.22 -0.42 5.73
N LEU A 145 9.78 -0.01 6.87
CA LEU A 145 10.65 1.18 6.97
C LEU A 145 11.98 1.03 6.22
N PHE A 146 12.38 -0.21 5.92
CA PHE A 146 13.57 -0.53 5.14
C PHE A 146 13.28 -0.65 3.63
N GLY A 147 12.09 -0.23 3.21
CA GLY A 147 11.69 -0.18 1.80
C GLY A 147 11.42 -1.56 1.21
N ASN A 148 11.31 -2.60 2.02
CA ASN A 148 10.98 -3.93 1.54
C ASN A 148 9.47 -4.06 1.33
N LEU A 149 9.10 -4.64 0.20
CA LEU A 149 7.75 -5.12 -0.08
C LEU A 149 7.69 -6.61 0.20
N TRP A 150 6.87 -7.01 1.15
CA TRP A 150 6.67 -8.39 1.58
C TRP A 150 5.37 -8.97 1.04
N ARG A 151 5.36 -10.28 0.82
CA ARG A 151 4.13 -11.09 0.66
C ARG A 151 4.09 -12.15 1.74
N PHE A 152 2.92 -12.36 2.32
CA PHE A 152 2.64 -13.43 3.25
C PHE A 152 1.63 -14.36 2.58
N ASP A 153 1.98 -15.63 2.48
CA ASP A 153 1.11 -16.68 1.93
C ASP A 153 0.17 -17.15 3.03
N VAL A 154 -1.12 -16.93 2.83
CA VAL A 154 -2.20 -17.39 3.70
C VAL A 154 -3.23 -18.23 2.93
N SER A 155 -2.85 -18.71 1.74
CA SER A 155 -3.71 -19.52 0.86
C SER A 155 -3.93 -20.94 1.39
N GLY A 156 -3.08 -21.39 2.33
CA GLY A 156 -3.31 -22.59 3.13
C GLY A 156 -4.11 -22.29 4.41
N CYS A 157 -4.79 -23.29 4.99
CA CYS A 157 -5.58 -23.05 6.19
C CYS A 157 -4.87 -23.22 7.52
N ASN A 158 -3.63 -23.72 7.54
CA ASN A 158 -2.97 -23.97 8.82
C ASN A 158 -2.22 -22.72 9.31
N PRO A 159 -2.54 -22.19 10.50
CA PRO A 159 -1.67 -21.20 11.13
C PRO A 159 -0.28 -21.77 11.44
N PRO A 160 0.72 -20.91 11.70
CA PRO A 160 2.06 -21.36 12.04
C PRO A 160 2.04 -22.29 13.26
N GLY A 161 2.73 -23.43 13.16
CA GLY A 161 2.81 -24.44 14.22
C GLY A 161 1.65 -25.43 14.27
N VAL A 162 0.64 -25.32 13.39
CA VAL A 162 -0.46 -26.29 13.27
C VAL A 162 -0.22 -27.22 12.08
N THR A 163 -0.23 -28.54 12.32
CA THR A 163 0.07 -29.55 11.29
C THR A 163 -1.12 -30.40 10.85
N THR A 164 -2.22 -30.38 11.61
CA THR A 164 -3.45 -31.11 11.30
C THR A 164 -4.39 -30.27 10.43
N THR A 165 -4.72 -30.74 9.24
CA THR A 165 -5.62 -30.06 8.31
C THR A 165 -7.09 -30.28 8.72
N GLY A 166 -7.81 -29.19 8.99
CA GLY A 166 -9.27 -29.18 9.15
C GLY A 166 -10.03 -28.71 7.90
N CYS A 167 -9.33 -28.48 6.79
CA CYS A 167 -9.87 -27.85 5.59
C CYS A 167 -9.26 -28.48 4.30
N ALA A 168 -9.80 -28.09 3.13
CA ALA A 168 -9.33 -28.54 1.82
C ALA A 168 -8.02 -27.87 1.34
N ALA A 169 -7.73 -26.64 1.77
CA ALA A 169 -6.53 -25.89 1.36
C ALA A 169 -5.24 -26.48 1.99
N SER A 170 -4.26 -26.79 1.14
CA SER A 170 -2.96 -27.31 1.55
C SER A 170 -1.96 -26.19 1.85
N GLY A 171 -1.05 -26.40 2.81
CA GLY A 171 -0.03 -25.41 3.18
C GLY A 171 -0.35 -24.68 4.49
N GLY A 172 0.54 -23.77 4.90
CA GLY A 172 0.38 -23.01 6.14
C GLY A 172 0.83 -21.57 5.99
N TRP A 173 0.39 -20.72 6.91
CA TRP A 173 0.66 -19.29 6.85
C TRP A 173 2.14 -19.02 7.01
N THR A 174 2.74 -18.29 6.07
CA THR A 174 4.18 -18.06 6.07
C THR A 174 4.56 -16.78 5.34
N VAL A 175 5.76 -16.26 5.64
CA VAL A 175 6.37 -15.22 4.81
C VAL A 175 6.85 -15.87 3.51
N SER A 176 6.51 -15.25 2.38
CA SER A 176 6.87 -15.80 1.07
C SER A 176 8.37 -15.86 0.86
N LYS A 177 8.81 -16.88 0.12
CA LYS A 177 10.23 -17.18 -0.12
C LYS A 177 10.66 -16.91 -1.56
N PHE A 178 9.69 -16.73 -2.47
CA PHE A 178 9.91 -16.39 -3.88
C PHE A 178 10.90 -17.35 -4.58
N GLY A 179 10.64 -18.65 -4.45
CA GLY A 179 11.50 -19.74 -4.95
C GLY A 179 12.77 -20.02 -4.12
N GLY A 180 13.00 -19.30 -3.02
CA GLY A 180 14.09 -19.53 -2.07
C GLY A 180 13.74 -20.47 -0.91
N THR A 181 14.65 -20.60 0.05
CA THR A 181 14.49 -21.47 1.25
C THR A 181 14.07 -20.71 2.51
N ALA A 182 14.30 -19.40 2.55
CA ALA A 182 13.98 -18.50 3.66
C ALA A 182 13.06 -17.36 3.22
N ALA A 183 12.45 -16.67 4.19
CA ALA A 183 11.66 -15.47 3.95
C ALA A 183 12.46 -14.45 3.14
N LYS A 184 11.84 -13.86 2.13
CA LYS A 184 12.48 -12.88 1.24
C LYS A 184 11.47 -11.81 0.83
N ALA A 185 11.92 -10.57 0.78
CA ALA A 185 11.10 -9.50 0.21
C ALA A 185 10.87 -9.76 -1.30
N LEU A 186 9.67 -9.43 -1.78
CA LEU A 186 9.37 -9.42 -3.21
C LEU A 186 10.30 -8.40 -3.89
N PHE A 187 10.39 -7.21 -3.31
CA PHE A 187 11.17 -6.10 -3.84
C PHE A 187 11.74 -5.24 -2.70
N SER A 188 12.87 -4.57 -2.93
CA SER A 188 13.43 -3.57 -2.01
C SER A 188 13.58 -2.24 -2.72
N ALA A 189 12.79 -1.25 -2.32
CA ALA A 189 12.76 0.08 -2.92
C ALA A 189 14.03 0.86 -2.58
N LYS A 190 14.77 1.22 -3.64
CA LYS A 190 15.97 2.05 -3.57
C LYS A 190 15.94 3.06 -4.70
N ASN A 191 16.39 4.29 -4.44
CA ASN A 191 16.54 5.30 -5.48
C ASN A 191 17.78 5.07 -6.36
N ALA A 192 17.97 5.94 -7.36
CA ALA A 192 19.12 5.87 -8.26
C ALA A 192 20.48 5.97 -7.53
N SER A 193 20.52 6.59 -6.35
CA SER A 193 21.70 6.64 -5.47
C SER A 193 21.82 5.43 -4.54
N SER A 194 21.08 4.36 -4.79
CA SER A 194 21.00 3.15 -3.94
C SER A 194 20.54 3.41 -2.50
N THR A 195 19.96 4.59 -2.23
CA THR A 195 19.40 4.92 -0.92
C THR A 195 18.04 4.25 -0.79
N VAL A 196 17.83 3.55 0.32
CA VAL A 196 16.57 2.88 0.63
C VAL A 196 15.44 3.89 0.81
N GLN A 197 14.26 3.53 0.32
CA GLN A 197 13.07 4.36 0.35
C GLN A 197 11.98 3.69 1.20
N PRO A 198 11.67 4.21 2.40
CA PRO A 198 10.67 3.63 3.29
C PRO A 198 9.28 3.54 2.66
N ILE A 199 8.53 2.48 2.98
CA ILE A 199 7.13 2.32 2.55
C ILE A 199 6.25 2.43 3.79
N THR A 200 5.64 3.60 3.99
CA THR A 200 4.83 3.89 5.19
C THR A 200 3.33 3.91 4.94
N THR A 201 2.89 3.67 3.71
CA THR A 201 1.50 3.70 3.28
C THR A 201 0.99 2.30 2.91
N GLN A 202 -0.32 2.14 2.83
CA GLN A 202 -0.93 0.93 2.32
C GLN A 202 -0.58 0.72 0.84
N VAL A 203 -0.13 -0.50 0.50
CA VAL A 203 0.08 -0.91 -0.89
C VAL A 203 -1.26 -1.27 -1.56
N GLN A 204 -1.39 -1.04 -2.86
CA GLN A 204 -2.53 -1.48 -3.66
C GLN A 204 -2.15 -2.74 -4.43
N VAL A 205 -2.92 -3.81 -4.30
CA VAL A 205 -2.72 -5.07 -5.04
C VAL A 205 -3.77 -5.16 -6.13
N LEU A 206 -3.32 -5.33 -7.37
CA LEU A 206 -4.17 -5.29 -8.56
C LEU A 206 -3.95 -6.50 -9.46
N SER A 207 -5.04 -6.99 -10.06
CA SER A 207 -4.92 -7.74 -11.30
C SER A 207 -4.85 -6.75 -12.46
N VAL A 208 -3.80 -6.89 -13.27
CA VAL A 208 -3.56 -6.06 -14.45
C VAL A 208 -3.64 -6.95 -15.69
N PRO A 209 -4.53 -6.66 -16.66
CA PRO A 209 -4.72 -7.47 -17.83
C PRO A 209 -3.47 -7.43 -18.72
N SER A 210 -3.18 -8.55 -19.36
CA SER A 210 -2.15 -8.64 -20.39
C SER A 210 -2.82 -8.66 -21.77
N ARG A 211 -2.21 -8.00 -22.76
CA ARG A 211 -2.66 -8.13 -24.17
C ARG A 211 -2.53 -9.56 -24.69
N VAL A 212 -1.53 -10.28 -24.19
CA VAL A 212 -1.23 -11.67 -24.54
C VAL A 212 -0.98 -12.45 -23.25
N GLY A 213 -1.61 -13.60 -23.11
CA GLY A 213 -1.47 -14.48 -21.94
C GLY A 213 -2.31 -14.07 -20.75
N GLN A 214 -1.95 -14.62 -19.58
CA GLN A 214 -2.68 -14.42 -18.32
C GLN A 214 -2.46 -13.01 -17.75
N PRO A 215 -3.41 -12.50 -16.93
CA PRO A 215 -3.22 -11.26 -16.18
C PRO A 215 -2.05 -11.37 -15.19
N ARG A 216 -1.54 -10.22 -14.73
CA ARG A 216 -0.46 -10.12 -13.74
C ARG A 216 -0.98 -9.57 -12.43
N ILE A 217 -0.45 -10.07 -11.31
CA ILE A 217 -0.62 -9.43 -10.01
C ILE A 217 0.43 -8.33 -9.87
N THR A 218 0.00 -7.07 -9.83
CA THR A 218 0.89 -5.92 -9.64
C THR A 218 0.61 -5.29 -8.28
N VAL A 219 1.68 -5.04 -7.52
CA VAL A 219 1.62 -4.33 -6.24
C VAL A 219 2.14 -2.92 -6.44
N MET A 220 1.27 -1.92 -6.29
CA MET A 220 1.58 -0.51 -6.44
C MET A 220 1.66 0.22 -5.11
N PHE A 221 2.66 1.07 -4.94
CA PHE A 221 2.88 1.82 -3.70
C PHE A 221 3.75 3.06 -3.95
N GLY A 222 3.67 4.02 -3.03
CA GLY A 222 4.58 5.16 -2.98
C GLY A 222 5.54 5.05 -1.80
N THR A 223 6.69 5.72 -1.92
CA THR A 223 7.70 5.75 -0.86
C THR A 223 7.76 7.11 -0.17
N GLY A 224 8.17 7.09 1.10
CA GLY A 224 8.20 8.26 1.96
C GLY A 224 7.96 7.90 3.41
N LYS A 225 8.35 8.79 4.31
CA LYS A 225 8.00 8.73 5.73
C LYS A 225 7.90 10.15 6.29
N ASN A 226 7.10 10.31 7.35
CA ASN A 226 7.04 11.52 8.17
C ASN A 226 6.92 11.09 9.64
N ILE A 227 8.02 10.56 10.17
CA ILE A 227 8.06 9.90 11.49
C ILE A 227 9.07 10.60 12.40
N GLU A 228 10.21 10.99 11.85
CA GLU A 228 11.30 11.67 12.55
C GLU A 228 11.28 13.16 12.24
N THR A 229 11.84 13.99 13.13
CA THR A 229 11.94 15.45 12.91
C THR A 229 12.62 15.80 11.59
N ALA A 230 13.61 15.01 11.15
CA ALA A 230 14.31 15.22 9.89
C ALA A 230 13.41 15.06 8.65
N ASP A 231 12.30 14.31 8.76
CA ASP A 231 11.37 14.08 7.66
C ASP A 231 10.52 15.32 7.33
N GLN A 232 10.47 16.29 8.24
CA GLN A 232 9.74 17.53 8.07
C GLN A 232 10.51 18.57 7.22
N LEU A 233 11.75 18.26 6.84
CA LEU A 233 12.60 19.14 6.05
C LEU A 233 12.77 18.59 4.63
N PRO A 234 12.76 19.44 3.59
CA PRO A 234 13.03 18.99 2.22
C PRO A 234 14.44 18.39 2.10
N ASN A 235 14.52 17.16 1.60
CA ASN A 235 15.80 16.58 1.20
C ASN A 235 16.08 16.89 -0.28
N ASN A 236 16.88 17.93 -0.51
CA ASN A 236 17.26 18.41 -1.85
C ASN A 236 18.38 17.60 -2.52
N SER A 237 18.83 16.50 -1.92
CA SER A 237 19.87 15.63 -2.48
C SER A 237 19.29 14.58 -3.42
N PRO A 238 20.05 14.06 -4.42
CA PRO A 238 19.67 12.85 -5.15
C PRO A 238 19.34 11.65 -4.26
N THR A 239 19.92 11.59 -3.05
CA THR A 239 19.62 10.56 -2.05
C THR A 239 18.24 10.70 -1.41
N GLY A 240 17.59 11.86 -1.54
CA GLY A 240 16.27 12.16 -1.00
C GLY A 240 15.09 11.80 -1.90
N VAL A 241 15.34 11.49 -3.18
CA VAL A 241 14.30 11.21 -4.16
C VAL A 241 13.44 10.03 -3.70
N GLN A 242 12.12 10.25 -3.64
CA GLN A 242 11.10 9.22 -3.42
C GLN A 242 10.41 8.84 -4.74
N SER A 243 9.65 7.76 -4.74
CA SER A 243 9.10 7.20 -5.98
C SER A 243 7.77 6.50 -5.77
N ILE A 244 7.04 6.36 -6.87
CA ILE A 244 5.91 5.43 -7.01
C ILE A 244 6.43 4.20 -7.76
N TYR A 245 6.05 3.02 -7.30
CA TYR A 245 6.42 1.74 -7.91
C TYR A 245 5.16 0.94 -8.28
N GLY A 246 5.30 0.10 -9.30
CA GLY A 246 4.43 -1.04 -9.57
C GLY A 246 5.27 -2.27 -9.80
N VAL A 247 5.16 -3.24 -8.90
CA VAL A 247 5.98 -4.46 -8.87
C VAL A 247 5.12 -5.65 -9.26
N TRP A 248 5.54 -6.42 -10.27
CA TRP A 248 4.86 -7.69 -10.59
C TRP A 248 5.22 -8.76 -9.56
N ASP A 249 4.21 -9.31 -8.90
CA ASP A 249 4.36 -10.58 -8.21
C ASP A 249 4.33 -11.73 -9.23
N TRP A 250 5.52 -12.19 -9.57
CA TRP A 250 5.76 -13.21 -10.58
C TRP A 250 5.64 -14.64 -10.05
N ASP A 251 5.63 -14.85 -8.73
CA ASP A 251 5.68 -16.19 -8.14
C ASP A 251 4.27 -16.73 -7.90
N MET A 252 3.60 -17.12 -9.00
CA MET A 252 2.21 -17.58 -9.01
C MET A 252 2.06 -19.07 -9.29
N ASN A 253 3.16 -19.83 -9.39
CA ASN A 253 3.09 -21.27 -9.70
C ASN A 253 2.33 -22.07 -8.63
N GLY A 254 2.54 -21.76 -7.35
CA GLY A 254 1.83 -22.40 -6.25
C GLY A 254 0.32 -22.13 -6.32
N TRP A 255 -0.05 -20.86 -6.51
CA TRP A 255 -1.44 -20.45 -6.69
C TRP A 255 -2.10 -21.10 -7.92
N ASN A 256 -1.44 -21.04 -9.08
CA ASN A 256 -1.94 -21.61 -10.32
C ASN A 256 -2.15 -23.12 -10.27
N ALA A 257 -1.47 -23.84 -9.35
CA ALA A 257 -1.67 -25.27 -9.16
C ALA A 257 -2.94 -25.61 -8.36
N GLN A 258 -3.50 -24.66 -7.60
CA GLN A 258 -4.63 -24.88 -6.69
C GLN A 258 -5.92 -24.13 -7.07
N SER A 259 -5.86 -23.09 -7.91
CA SER A 259 -7.03 -22.31 -8.32
C SER A 259 -7.28 -22.33 -9.83
N GLN A 260 -8.52 -22.07 -10.24
CA GLN A 260 -8.87 -21.85 -11.65
C GLN A 260 -8.58 -20.42 -12.11
N ALA A 261 -8.45 -19.46 -11.19
CA ALA A 261 -8.01 -18.12 -11.50
C ALA A 261 -6.50 -18.12 -11.75
N GLN A 262 -6.09 -17.98 -13.01
CA GLN A 262 -4.70 -18.16 -13.41
C GLN A 262 -4.00 -16.82 -13.66
N TYR A 263 -2.79 -16.68 -13.14
CA TYR A 263 -1.96 -15.48 -13.28
C TYR A 263 -0.61 -15.78 -13.91
N ALA A 264 -0.10 -14.84 -14.70
CA ALA A 264 1.20 -14.96 -15.32
C ALA A 264 2.27 -15.18 -14.25
N SER A 265 3.11 -16.20 -14.47
CA SER A 265 4.08 -16.68 -13.49
C SER A 265 5.45 -16.87 -14.12
N LEU A 266 6.50 -16.78 -13.30
CA LEU A 266 7.87 -17.16 -13.65
C LEU A 266 8.36 -18.30 -12.74
N SER A 267 9.27 -19.11 -13.27
CA SER A 267 9.96 -20.14 -12.48
C SER A 267 11.32 -19.66 -12.00
N GLY A 268 11.75 -20.16 -10.84
CA GLY A 268 13.04 -19.82 -10.24
C GLY A 268 13.07 -18.42 -9.64
N THR A 269 14.08 -18.15 -8.80
CA THR A 269 14.23 -16.86 -8.13
C THR A 269 14.48 -15.73 -9.15
N GLN A 270 13.87 -14.57 -8.92
CA GLN A 270 14.14 -13.36 -9.72
C GLN A 270 14.95 -12.34 -8.90
N SER A 271 15.80 -11.59 -9.61
CA SER A 271 16.45 -10.38 -9.08
C SER A 271 15.63 -9.17 -9.51
N MET A 272 15.11 -8.42 -8.55
CA MET A 272 14.25 -7.27 -8.83
C MET A 272 14.84 -6.02 -8.20
N ASP A 273 15.29 -5.12 -9.07
CA ASP A 273 15.73 -3.76 -8.77
C ASP A 273 15.26 -2.85 -9.92
N ARG A 274 15.63 -1.56 -9.88
CA ARG A 274 15.21 -0.59 -10.90
C ARG A 274 15.68 -0.93 -12.33
N SER A 275 16.76 -1.69 -12.50
CA SER A 275 17.30 -2.02 -13.84
C SER A 275 16.36 -2.91 -14.66
N VAL A 276 15.44 -3.63 -13.99
CA VAL A 276 14.40 -4.46 -14.61
C VAL A 276 13.03 -3.81 -14.55
N MET A 277 12.96 -2.48 -14.34
CA MET A 277 11.70 -1.75 -14.28
C MET A 277 11.62 -0.72 -15.41
N GLN A 278 10.41 -0.50 -15.93
CA GLN A 278 10.15 0.60 -16.85
C GLN A 278 10.13 1.93 -16.09
N GLN A 279 11.04 2.84 -16.42
CA GLN A 279 10.99 4.20 -15.91
C GLN A 279 9.87 4.99 -16.58
N GLN A 280 9.09 5.70 -15.77
CA GLN A 280 8.22 6.79 -16.18
C GLN A 280 8.77 8.10 -15.64
N THR A 281 8.44 9.20 -16.30
CA THR A 281 8.89 10.53 -15.90
C THR A 281 7.74 11.52 -15.89
N VAL A 282 7.82 12.48 -14.96
CA VAL A 282 7.08 13.74 -15.07
C VAL A 282 7.71 14.53 -16.20
N GLN A 283 6.95 14.74 -17.28
CA GLN A 283 7.44 15.44 -18.46
C GLN A 283 7.52 16.96 -18.22
N GLY A 284 6.61 17.49 -17.42
CA GLY A 284 6.61 18.88 -17.00
C GLY A 284 5.55 19.17 -15.95
N ALA A 285 5.69 20.35 -15.33
CA ALA A 285 4.67 20.96 -14.48
C ALA A 285 4.27 22.30 -15.10
N TYR A 286 2.96 22.50 -15.29
CA TYR A 286 2.41 23.61 -16.06
C TYR A 286 1.30 24.34 -15.32
N ASP A 287 1.15 25.64 -15.58
CA ASP A 287 -0.03 26.40 -15.15
C ASP A 287 -1.20 26.23 -16.13
N THR A 288 -2.30 26.95 -15.88
CA THR A 288 -3.52 26.93 -16.71
C THR A 288 -3.34 27.50 -18.11
N THR A 289 -2.25 28.21 -18.37
CA THR A 289 -1.89 28.76 -19.69
C THR A 289 -0.91 27.88 -20.46
N GLY A 290 -0.50 26.75 -19.87
CA GLY A 290 0.48 25.83 -20.43
C GLY A 290 1.94 26.30 -20.29
N GLN A 291 2.20 27.32 -19.46
CA GLN A 291 3.55 27.76 -19.13
C GLN A 291 4.09 27.01 -17.91
N ALA A 292 5.39 27.13 -17.63
CA ALA A 292 6.01 26.45 -16.48
C ALA A 292 5.34 26.86 -15.15
N PHE A 293 4.94 25.88 -14.35
CA PHE A 293 4.24 26.12 -13.09
C PHE A 293 5.16 26.73 -12.03
N GLY A 294 4.77 27.89 -11.49
CA GLY A 294 5.54 28.63 -10.48
C GLY A 294 5.35 28.19 -9.03
N GLY A 295 4.56 27.15 -8.75
CA GLY A 295 4.33 26.64 -7.38
C GLY A 295 3.14 27.24 -6.63
N THR A 296 2.39 28.15 -7.26
CA THR A 296 1.23 28.82 -6.65
C THR A 296 0.02 28.72 -7.58
N GLY A 297 -1.16 28.44 -7.02
CA GLY A 297 -2.40 28.30 -7.77
C GLY A 297 -2.57 26.93 -8.43
N THR A 298 -3.38 26.86 -9.49
CA THR A 298 -3.66 25.62 -10.22
C THR A 298 -2.46 25.21 -11.07
N GLY A 299 -1.84 24.09 -10.71
CA GLY A 299 -0.79 23.44 -11.50
C GLY A 299 -1.24 22.08 -12.04
N TYR A 300 -0.64 21.68 -13.16
CA TYR A 300 -0.84 20.39 -13.82
C TYR A 300 0.50 19.67 -14.00
N ARG A 301 0.51 18.35 -13.89
CA ARG A 301 1.64 17.49 -14.25
C ARG A 301 1.27 16.55 -15.38
N THR A 302 2.19 16.39 -16.31
CA THR A 302 2.08 15.42 -17.41
C THR A 302 3.09 14.30 -17.21
N LEU A 303 2.74 13.08 -17.65
CA LEU A 303 3.59 11.89 -17.51
C LEU A 303 3.88 11.26 -18.87
N THR A 304 4.99 10.52 -18.96
CA THR A 304 5.25 9.60 -20.07
C THR A 304 4.23 8.47 -20.16
N THR A 305 4.15 7.82 -21.31
CA THR A 305 3.27 6.67 -21.59
C THR A 305 4.07 5.42 -21.98
N ASN A 306 5.33 5.32 -21.56
CA ASN A 306 6.23 4.25 -21.98
C ASN A 306 5.60 2.87 -21.69
N PRO A 307 5.57 1.92 -22.65
CA PRO A 307 5.03 0.60 -22.40
C PRO A 307 5.96 -0.21 -21.49
N VAL A 308 5.40 -1.16 -20.73
CA VAL A 308 6.20 -2.14 -19.99
C VAL A 308 6.36 -3.39 -20.83
N CYS A 309 7.59 -3.67 -21.22
CA CYS A 309 8.01 -4.87 -21.94
C CYS A 309 8.27 -6.00 -20.95
N TRP A 310 7.16 -6.58 -20.48
CA TRP A 310 7.14 -7.61 -19.44
C TRP A 310 7.98 -8.84 -19.79
N LYS A 311 8.70 -9.37 -18.80
CA LYS A 311 9.47 -10.60 -18.93
C LYS A 311 8.61 -11.77 -19.40
N ASN A 312 9.14 -12.56 -20.35
CA ASN A 312 8.45 -13.68 -21.01
C ASN A 312 7.12 -13.31 -21.70
N SER A 313 6.92 -12.03 -22.04
CA SER A 313 5.81 -11.59 -22.88
C SER A 313 6.25 -11.37 -24.32
N SER A 314 5.29 -11.42 -25.25
CA SER A 314 5.46 -11.00 -26.65
C SER A 314 4.79 -9.64 -26.94
N SER A 315 4.36 -8.92 -25.90
CA SER A 315 3.66 -7.63 -26.05
C SER A 315 4.53 -6.52 -26.66
N CYS A 316 5.86 -6.54 -26.43
CA CYS A 316 6.79 -5.61 -27.08
C CYS A 316 7.61 -6.32 -28.17
N PRO A 317 8.10 -5.58 -29.19
CA PRO A 317 8.96 -6.12 -30.24
C PRO A 317 10.30 -6.70 -29.74
N SER A 318 10.86 -6.13 -28.68
CA SER A 318 12.14 -6.54 -28.10
C SER A 318 12.22 -6.16 -26.61
N ASN A 319 13.28 -6.58 -25.92
CA ASN A 319 13.56 -6.24 -24.52
C ASN A 319 12.42 -6.58 -23.54
N ASN A 320 11.78 -7.74 -23.76
CA ASN A 320 10.77 -8.29 -22.87
C ASN A 320 11.43 -8.89 -21.62
N ASN A 321 11.97 -8.03 -20.76
CA ASN A 321 12.73 -8.39 -19.55
C ASN A 321 12.29 -7.63 -18.28
N GLN A 322 11.26 -6.79 -18.37
CA GLN A 322 10.82 -5.94 -17.26
C GLN A 322 9.88 -6.68 -16.30
N LEU A 323 9.99 -6.35 -15.00
CA LEU A 323 9.23 -6.93 -13.89
C LEU A 323 8.41 -5.87 -13.13
N GLY A 324 8.27 -4.67 -13.70
CA GLY A 324 7.51 -3.60 -13.09
C GLY A 324 7.79 -2.26 -13.73
N PHE A 325 7.44 -1.20 -13.02
CA PHE A 325 7.71 0.18 -13.38
C PHE A 325 7.98 1.04 -12.15
N TYR A 326 8.55 2.22 -12.36
CA TYR A 326 8.67 3.24 -11.34
C TYR A 326 8.54 4.64 -11.93
N LEU A 327 8.13 5.60 -11.09
CA LEU A 327 8.09 7.02 -11.35
C LEU A 327 8.78 7.74 -10.19
N ASP A 328 9.91 8.40 -10.46
CA ASP A 328 10.55 9.26 -9.47
C ASP A 328 9.77 10.57 -9.29
N LEU A 329 9.59 10.99 -8.04
CA LEU A 329 8.95 12.25 -7.70
C LEU A 329 9.97 13.38 -7.86
N PRO A 330 9.74 14.34 -8.77
CA PRO A 330 10.78 15.28 -9.18
C PRO A 330 10.92 16.48 -8.24
N SER A 331 9.90 16.79 -7.44
CA SER A 331 9.99 17.92 -6.51
C SER A 331 10.85 17.56 -5.31
N SER A 332 11.62 18.53 -4.83
CA SER A 332 12.52 18.29 -3.71
C SER A 332 11.78 17.91 -2.43
N GLY A 333 12.21 16.82 -1.79
CA GLY A 333 11.56 16.27 -0.60
C GLY A 333 10.14 15.73 -0.85
N GLU A 334 9.69 15.68 -2.11
CA GLU A 334 8.37 15.13 -2.43
C GLU A 334 8.31 13.65 -2.04
N SER A 335 7.25 13.27 -1.33
CA SER A 335 7.09 11.92 -0.81
C SER A 335 5.64 11.50 -0.74
N ILE A 336 5.40 10.19 -0.68
CA ILE A 336 4.06 9.60 -0.48
C ILE A 336 3.97 9.10 0.96
N ILE A 337 3.19 9.83 1.79
CA ILE A 337 2.89 9.47 3.18
C ILE A 337 1.39 9.27 3.42
N TYR A 338 0.56 9.49 2.39
CA TYR A 338 -0.88 9.29 2.42
C TYR A 338 -1.25 8.03 1.64
N ASN A 339 -2.21 7.24 2.16
CA ASN A 339 -2.58 6.00 1.51
C ASN A 339 -3.17 6.28 0.12
N PRO A 340 -2.67 5.60 -0.93
CA PRO A 340 -3.27 5.68 -2.26
C PRO A 340 -4.65 5.04 -2.28
N THR A 341 -5.48 5.48 -3.23
CA THR A 341 -6.80 4.92 -3.52
C THR A 341 -6.80 4.33 -4.92
N LEU A 342 -7.28 3.10 -5.08
CA LEU A 342 -7.59 2.54 -6.39
C LEU A 342 -9.07 2.78 -6.69
N ALA A 343 -9.35 3.53 -7.76
CA ALA A 343 -10.71 3.77 -8.22
C ALA A 343 -10.75 3.85 -9.76
N PHE A 344 -11.80 3.28 -10.34
CA PHE A 344 -11.99 3.22 -11.80
C PHE A 344 -10.78 2.65 -12.57
N GLY A 345 -10.07 1.71 -11.94
CA GLY A 345 -8.84 1.10 -12.46
C GLY A 345 -7.65 2.04 -12.59
N THR A 346 -7.63 3.13 -11.83
CA THR A 346 -6.55 4.12 -11.73
C THR A 346 -5.99 4.14 -10.31
N PHE A 347 -4.66 4.15 -10.19
CA PHE A 347 -3.99 4.36 -8.91
C PHE A 347 -3.91 5.87 -8.65
N ILE A 348 -4.60 6.36 -7.62
CA ILE A 348 -4.68 7.78 -7.28
C ILE A 348 -3.99 8.01 -5.95
N VAL A 349 -3.11 9.00 -5.88
CA VAL A 349 -2.31 9.25 -4.68
C VAL A 349 -2.01 10.72 -4.49
N ASN A 350 -1.98 11.16 -3.23
CA ASN A 350 -1.50 12.49 -2.86
C ASN A 350 -0.05 12.40 -2.42
N SER A 351 0.81 13.26 -2.99
CA SER A 351 2.16 13.51 -2.48
C SER A 351 2.16 14.71 -1.54
N THR A 352 3.17 14.78 -0.69
CA THR A 352 3.48 15.95 0.12
C THR A 352 4.87 16.47 -0.24
N ILE A 353 5.02 17.78 -0.26
CA ILE A 353 6.29 18.49 -0.45
C ILE A 353 6.49 19.32 0.81
N PRO A 354 7.49 18.99 1.66
CA PRO A 354 7.77 19.77 2.85
C PRO A 354 8.05 21.23 2.51
N SER A 355 7.68 22.13 3.42
CA SER A 355 7.93 23.57 3.24
C SER A 355 9.44 23.87 3.21
N PRO A 356 9.92 24.80 2.38
CA PRO A 356 11.33 25.19 2.31
C PRO A 356 11.93 25.82 3.59
N ASN A 357 11.19 25.89 4.71
CA ASN A 357 11.66 26.50 5.95
C ASN A 357 12.57 25.58 6.77
N SER A 358 13.61 26.21 7.32
CA SER A 358 14.87 25.67 7.81
C SER A 358 15.00 25.58 9.34
N GLN A 359 13.93 25.35 10.07
CA GLN A 359 14.01 25.09 11.52
C GLN A 359 12.95 24.02 11.87
N GLY A 360 13.31 22.74 11.94
CA GLY A 360 12.42 21.62 12.31
C GLY A 360 11.87 21.66 13.74
N LEU A 361 11.65 22.86 14.29
CA LEU A 361 11.25 23.19 15.65
C LEU A 361 10.23 24.36 15.71
N SER A 362 9.82 24.98 14.60
CA SER A 362 8.75 25.99 14.63
C SER A 362 7.38 25.39 14.31
N CYS A 363 6.38 25.69 15.13
CA CYS A 363 4.96 25.40 14.83
C CYS A 363 4.42 26.23 13.65
N TYR A 364 5.24 27.13 13.09
CA TYR A 364 4.91 28.01 12.00
C TYR A 364 5.87 27.72 10.84
N ALA A 365 5.38 26.97 9.85
CA ALA A 365 5.98 26.98 8.53
C ALA A 365 5.54 28.28 7.82
N PRO A 366 6.46 29.09 7.27
CA PRO A 366 6.16 30.34 6.56
C PRO A 366 5.39 30.10 5.25
N ALA A 367 5.34 28.85 4.78
CA ALA A 367 4.42 28.39 3.75
C ALA A 367 3.91 26.99 4.12
N PRO A 368 2.64 26.67 3.87
CA PRO A 368 2.11 25.34 4.14
C PRO A 368 2.72 24.32 3.14
N PRO A 369 2.86 23.03 3.52
CA PRO A 369 3.50 22.03 2.68
C PRO A 369 2.77 21.83 1.34
N GLY A 370 3.50 21.85 0.22
CA GLY A 370 2.91 21.63 -1.11
C GLY A 370 2.46 20.19 -1.32
N GLY A 371 1.84 19.89 -2.46
CA GLY A 371 1.53 18.50 -2.82
C GLY A 371 0.80 18.33 -4.14
N TRP A 372 1.06 17.19 -4.79
CA TRP A 372 0.39 16.81 -6.03
C TRP A 372 -0.58 15.66 -5.79
N THR A 373 -1.78 15.78 -6.34
CA THR A 373 -2.66 14.63 -6.52
C THR A 373 -2.38 14.04 -7.89
N MET A 374 -1.92 12.79 -7.93
CA MET A 374 -1.48 12.09 -9.13
C MET A 374 -2.44 10.94 -9.45
N ALA A 375 -2.70 10.72 -10.74
CA ALA A 375 -3.46 9.61 -11.28
C ALA A 375 -2.57 8.80 -12.22
N ILE A 376 -2.27 7.57 -11.81
CA ILE A 376 -1.26 6.71 -12.42
C ILE A 376 -1.94 5.51 -13.08
N ASN A 377 -1.55 5.22 -14.31
CA ASN A 377 -2.01 4.05 -15.04
C ASN A 377 -1.39 2.76 -14.48
N PRO A 378 -2.17 1.82 -13.93
CA PRO A 378 -1.62 0.59 -13.37
C PRO A 378 -0.95 -0.36 -14.38
N LEU A 379 -1.18 -0.18 -15.69
CA LEU A 379 -0.52 -1.00 -16.71
C LEU A 379 0.97 -0.68 -16.88
N ASN A 380 1.35 0.58 -16.68
CA ASN A 380 2.70 1.03 -17.00
C ASN A 380 3.32 2.07 -16.06
N GLY A 381 2.56 2.57 -15.07
CA GLY A 381 3.01 3.61 -14.15
C GLY A 381 3.03 5.02 -14.72
N GLY A 382 2.60 5.20 -15.97
CA GLY A 382 2.63 6.47 -16.67
C GLY A 382 1.27 7.14 -16.72
N ALA A 383 1.07 7.98 -17.73
CA ALA A 383 -0.21 8.62 -17.99
C ALA A 383 -1.29 7.61 -18.40
N LEU A 384 -2.54 7.94 -18.06
CA LEU A 384 -3.72 7.29 -18.60
C LEU A 384 -3.88 7.59 -20.10
N PRO A 385 -4.78 6.90 -20.82
CA PRO A 385 -5.05 7.20 -22.23
C PRO A 385 -5.55 8.63 -22.50
N ASN A 386 -6.21 9.26 -21.51
CA ASN A 386 -6.72 10.62 -21.57
C ASN A 386 -6.43 11.35 -20.25
N SER A 387 -6.47 12.68 -20.26
CA SER A 387 -6.27 13.50 -19.07
C SER A 387 -7.30 13.16 -17.99
N PHE A 388 -6.82 12.93 -16.77
CA PHE A 388 -7.67 12.46 -15.67
C PHE A 388 -8.40 13.59 -14.95
N PHE A 389 -7.74 14.74 -14.80
CA PHE A 389 -8.24 15.85 -14.01
C PHE A 389 -8.87 16.90 -14.93
N ALA A 390 -10.09 17.33 -14.59
CA ALA A 390 -10.72 18.44 -15.28
C ALA A 390 -10.14 19.80 -14.83
N ASP A 391 -10.23 20.79 -15.72
CA ASP A 391 -10.05 22.19 -15.39
C ASP A 391 -11.26 22.76 -14.62
N SER A 392 -11.21 24.06 -14.30
CA SER A 392 -12.24 24.75 -13.50
C SER A 392 -13.62 24.84 -14.16
N ILE A 393 -13.73 24.57 -15.47
CA ILE A 393 -14.99 24.58 -16.23
C ILE A 393 -15.41 23.18 -16.70
N GLY A 394 -14.68 22.13 -16.28
CA GLY A 394 -15.03 20.74 -16.51
C GLY A 394 -14.43 20.10 -17.76
N ASN A 395 -13.44 20.72 -18.40
CA ASN A 395 -12.75 20.15 -19.57
C ASN A 395 -11.52 19.34 -19.17
N PHE A 396 -11.26 18.25 -19.90
CA PHE A 396 -10.06 17.43 -19.75
C PHE A 396 -8.99 17.89 -20.73
N VAL A 397 -8.15 18.82 -20.28
CA VAL A 397 -7.16 19.50 -21.12
C VAL A 397 -5.90 18.65 -21.35
N THR A 398 -5.25 18.84 -22.50
CA THR A 398 -3.88 18.36 -22.75
C THR A 398 -2.96 19.56 -22.87
N ILE A 399 -1.71 19.45 -22.40
CA ILE A 399 -0.74 20.54 -22.44
C ILE A 399 0.38 20.16 -23.40
N GLY A 400 0.53 20.91 -24.49
CA GLY A 400 1.49 20.54 -25.56
C GLY A 400 1.23 19.15 -26.15
N GLY A 401 -0.02 18.69 -26.17
CA GLY A 401 -0.41 17.34 -26.58
C GLY A 401 -0.15 16.24 -25.54
N GLN A 402 0.38 16.59 -24.36
CA GLN A 402 0.66 15.65 -23.28
C GLN A 402 -0.55 15.48 -22.35
N ILE A 403 -0.65 14.30 -21.75
CA ILE A 403 -1.76 13.91 -20.90
C ILE A 403 -1.56 14.38 -19.47
N VAL A 404 -2.53 15.14 -18.95
CA VAL A 404 -2.54 15.61 -17.56
C VAL A 404 -2.88 14.45 -16.63
N SER A 405 -1.91 14.11 -15.80
CA SER A 405 -1.95 12.98 -14.85
C SER A 405 -1.67 13.42 -13.41
N GLY A 406 -1.54 14.72 -13.18
CA GLY A 406 -1.43 15.27 -11.84
C GLY A 406 -1.97 16.69 -11.75
N THR A 407 -2.43 17.09 -10.57
CA THR A 407 -2.83 18.46 -10.27
C THR A 407 -2.31 18.90 -8.90
N TYR A 408 -1.96 20.19 -8.77
CA TYR A 408 -1.42 20.76 -7.55
C TYR A 408 -2.57 21.18 -6.63
N LEU A 409 -2.89 20.34 -5.65
CA LEU A 409 -4.02 20.57 -4.72
C LEU A 409 -3.58 20.71 -3.27
N ASN A 410 -2.32 20.41 -2.94
CA ASN A 410 -1.84 20.30 -1.56
C ASN A 410 -2.72 19.37 -0.71
N ALA A 411 -3.30 18.37 -1.36
CA ALA A 411 -4.27 17.48 -0.75
C ALA A 411 -3.62 16.59 0.29
N VAL A 412 -4.28 16.43 1.43
CA VAL A 412 -3.86 15.57 2.53
C VAL A 412 -4.77 14.36 2.66
N GLY A 413 -4.24 13.27 3.21
CA GLY A 413 -4.97 12.02 3.36
C GLY A 413 -5.26 11.33 2.03
N SER A 414 -6.13 10.32 2.07
CA SER A 414 -6.51 9.53 0.90
C SER A 414 -7.60 10.22 0.07
N PRO A 415 -7.45 10.30 -1.26
CA PRO A 415 -8.52 10.77 -2.14
C PRO A 415 -9.77 9.91 -2.00
N SER A 416 -10.93 10.57 -1.92
CA SER A 416 -12.26 9.94 -1.98
C SER A 416 -12.90 10.20 -3.34
N LEU A 417 -13.72 9.27 -3.83
CA LEU A 417 -14.39 9.42 -5.12
C LEU A 417 -15.89 9.20 -4.95
N VAL A 418 -16.68 10.06 -5.59
CA VAL A 418 -18.15 9.99 -5.60
C VAL A 418 -18.65 10.16 -7.03
N THR A 419 -19.85 9.65 -7.30
CA THR A 419 -20.53 9.90 -8.57
C THR A 419 -21.74 10.81 -8.32
N TYR A 420 -21.81 11.92 -9.04
CA TYR A 420 -22.92 12.85 -8.97
C TYR A 420 -23.44 13.14 -10.38
N GLN A 421 -24.74 12.95 -10.61
CA GLN A 421 -25.39 13.11 -11.93
C GLN A 421 -24.66 12.35 -13.05
N GLY A 422 -24.19 11.13 -12.77
CA GLY A 422 -23.47 10.29 -13.73
C GLY A 422 -22.03 10.71 -14.02
N LYS A 423 -21.53 11.79 -13.39
CA LYS A 423 -20.14 12.23 -13.50
C LYS A 423 -19.37 11.88 -12.22
N PRO A 424 -18.15 11.34 -12.34
CA PRO A 424 -17.32 11.05 -11.19
C PRO A 424 -16.54 12.30 -10.76
N TYR A 425 -16.44 12.46 -9.44
CA TYR A 425 -15.72 13.54 -8.78
C TYR A 425 -14.78 12.95 -7.73
N MET A 426 -13.58 13.50 -7.68
CA MET A 426 -12.66 13.31 -6.58
C MET A 426 -12.92 14.40 -5.53
N ILE A 427 -12.95 13.99 -4.27
CA ILE A 427 -13.05 14.85 -3.11
C ILE A 427 -11.79 14.65 -2.26
N ASN A 428 -11.15 15.76 -1.90
CA ASN A 428 -10.08 15.77 -0.92
C ASN A 428 -10.13 17.07 -0.11
N GLN A 429 -9.24 17.17 0.87
CA GLN A 429 -9.03 18.37 1.67
C GLN A 429 -7.58 18.81 1.50
N ASP A 430 -7.34 20.11 1.37
CA ASP A 430 -5.97 20.65 1.38
C ASP A 430 -5.39 20.69 2.81
N ASN A 431 -4.10 20.99 2.90
CA ASN A 431 -3.37 21.16 4.16
C ASN A 431 -3.88 22.29 5.08
N SER A 432 -4.79 23.14 4.60
CA SER A 432 -5.40 24.26 5.33
C SER A 432 -6.85 23.97 5.73
N GLY A 433 -7.35 22.77 5.41
CA GLY A 433 -8.68 22.33 5.74
C GLY A 433 -9.74 22.67 4.69
N ASN A 434 -9.37 23.24 3.54
CA ASN A 434 -10.33 23.59 2.50
C ASN A 434 -10.69 22.35 1.66
N PRO A 435 -11.97 22.12 1.36
CA PRO A 435 -12.38 21.03 0.48
C PRO A 435 -12.04 21.35 -0.97
N ASN A 436 -11.50 20.37 -1.71
CA ASN A 436 -11.42 20.41 -3.16
C ASN A 436 -12.33 19.35 -3.76
N VAL A 437 -13.11 19.76 -4.76
CA VAL A 437 -13.94 18.87 -5.56
C VAL A 437 -13.51 19.03 -7.00
N GLN A 438 -13.04 17.94 -7.61
CA GLN A 438 -12.54 17.96 -8.98
C GLN A 438 -13.23 16.86 -9.79
N GLN A 439 -13.82 17.24 -10.92
CA GLN A 439 -14.34 16.24 -11.85
C GLN A 439 -13.16 15.43 -12.42
N VAL A 440 -13.34 14.12 -12.50
CA VAL A 440 -12.31 13.21 -13.03
C VAL A 440 -12.81 12.47 -14.26
N ASN A 441 -11.86 11.98 -15.07
CA ASN A 441 -12.12 11.17 -16.25
C ASN A 441 -11.67 9.73 -16.00
N PRO A 442 -12.53 8.85 -15.46
CA PRO A 442 -12.19 7.44 -15.34
C PRO A 442 -11.89 6.89 -16.72
N ALA A 443 -10.85 6.05 -16.83
CA ALA A 443 -10.62 5.35 -18.08
C ALA A 443 -11.86 4.48 -18.39
N PRO A 444 -12.40 4.51 -19.63
CA PRO A 444 -13.59 3.73 -20.00
C PRO A 444 -13.44 2.23 -19.73
N ASN A 445 -12.19 1.74 -19.72
CA ASN A 445 -11.79 0.37 -19.41
C ASN A 445 -10.70 0.40 -18.34
N GLY A 446 -10.99 0.88 -17.13
CA GLY A 446 -10.06 0.89 -16.00
C GLY A 446 -9.25 -0.40 -15.94
N THR A 447 -7.93 -0.30 -16.07
CA THR A 447 -7.09 -1.46 -16.39
C THR A 447 -6.59 -2.17 -15.14
N GLY A 448 -6.55 -1.51 -13.99
CA GLY A 448 -6.33 -2.20 -12.71
C GLY A 448 -7.64 -2.72 -12.13
N GLN A 449 -7.72 -3.99 -11.80
CA GLN A 449 -8.81 -4.54 -10.99
C GLN A 449 -8.34 -4.75 -9.56
N ARG A 450 -9.10 -4.22 -8.60
CA ARG A 450 -8.83 -4.44 -7.17
C ARG A 450 -9.11 -5.90 -6.85
N LEU A 451 -8.18 -6.53 -6.14
CA LEU A 451 -8.32 -7.94 -5.73
C LEU A 451 -9.08 -8.10 -4.41
N THR A 452 -9.47 -7.02 -3.76
CA THR A 452 -10.32 -7.09 -2.57
C THR A 452 -11.29 -5.93 -2.53
N TRP A 453 -12.50 -6.20 -2.06
CA TRP A 453 -13.52 -5.20 -1.81
C TRP A 453 -14.03 -5.29 -0.37
N THR A 454 -14.43 -4.16 0.18
CA THR A 454 -15.18 -4.10 1.45
C THR A 454 -16.37 -3.18 1.21
N GLU A 455 -17.58 -3.64 1.55
CA GLU A 455 -18.74 -2.76 1.66
C GLU A 455 -18.52 -1.82 2.84
N LEU A 456 -18.53 -0.51 2.60
CA LEU A 456 -18.71 0.46 3.67
C LEU A 456 -20.22 0.69 3.78
N ARG A 457 -20.83 0.17 4.83
CA ARG A 457 -22.26 0.37 5.12
C ARG A 457 -22.52 1.64 5.91
#